data_AF-A0AAV0R1K8-F1
#
_entry.id   AF-A0AAV0R1K8-F1
#
_cell.length_a   1.000
_cell.length_b   1.000
_cell.length_c   1.000
_cell.angle_alpha   90.00
_cell.angle_beta   90.00
_cell.angle_gamma   90.00
#
_symmetry.space_group_name_H-M   'P 1'
#
loop_
_entity.id
_entity.type
_entity.pdbx_description
1 polymer ?
#
loop_
_entity_poly.entity_id
_entity_poly.type
_entity_poly.pdbx_seq_one_letter_code
_entity_poly.pdbx_strand_id
1 'polypeptide(L)'
;MEMLAGLNPVIISLLQEFPPRSKLNAKVYGNQDSSISEEHIRHFLKGLTVAEAIKSNKLFILDHHDTVIPYLRRINDNTTSKTYATRTILYLQNDDTLKPMAIELSLPHPGGDQFGATPADQKEGSLEEIIWQLAKAYVAVNDSVSHELITHFLHTHAVIEPFVIATNRQLSLIHPIYKLLHPHFRDTMSINAIARQILINGGGVVELAFYPAKYSMEFSSSLYKDWNFTEQALPQDLKKRGMAVPHPESKHGLRLLIKDYPYAIDGLDIWSVIRNWVSDYTSLYYKTDEAIRSDTELQMWWKELVEVGHGDKRDEPWWPKMENREELIESCTTMIWIASALHAATNFGQYTYSGYMPNRPTNSRRFMPVEGTAEFEELRENPDRAFMRTITAKLQTLLVISLIEVLSMHSSDEVYLGQRDTAEWTVDLAAAAAFERFGKALAEVEERIVERNREEKLRNRHGPVKIPYTLLFPSSGAGMTGKGIPNSITI
;
A
#
# COMPACT_ATOMS: atom_id res chain seq x y z
N MET A 1 3.51 -14.55 2.01
CA MET A 1 4.34 -14.06 0.89
C MET A 1 3.76 -12.77 0.32
N GLU A 2 2.52 -12.74 -0.20
CA GLU A 2 1.97 -11.53 -0.84
C GLU A 2 1.95 -10.28 0.05
N MET A 3 1.87 -10.43 1.37
CA MET A 3 2.00 -9.30 2.31
C MET A 3 3.40 -8.61 2.27
N LEU A 4 4.40 -9.23 1.65
CA LEU A 4 5.78 -8.70 1.48
C LEU A 4 6.16 -8.44 0.02
N ALA A 5 5.53 -9.11 -0.92
CA ALA A 5 5.93 -9.15 -2.34
C ALA A 5 4.74 -9.19 -3.31
N GLY A 6 3.51 -9.06 -2.82
CA GLY A 6 2.31 -9.07 -3.65
C GLY A 6 1.90 -7.67 -4.10
N LEU A 7 0.61 -7.52 -4.39
CA LEU A 7 -0.01 -6.27 -4.83
C LEU A 7 -0.06 -5.18 -3.73
N ASN A 8 -0.17 -5.59 -2.46
CA ASN A 8 -0.29 -4.67 -1.34
C ASN A 8 0.75 -4.95 -0.25
N PRO A 9 2.04 -4.77 -0.57
CA PRO A 9 3.12 -5.19 0.31
C PRO A 9 3.43 -4.15 1.39
N VAL A 10 2.53 -3.20 1.69
CA VAL A 10 2.85 -1.99 2.49
C VAL A 10 2.11 -1.90 3.83
N ILE A 11 1.23 -2.85 4.16
CA ILE A 11 0.39 -2.75 5.37
C ILE A 11 0.93 -3.55 6.55
N ILE A 12 1.54 -4.72 6.29
CA ILE A 12 2.02 -5.61 7.35
C ILE A 12 2.94 -4.87 8.33
N SER A 13 2.78 -5.13 9.61
CA SER A 13 3.55 -4.50 10.67
C SER A 13 4.04 -5.50 11.71
N LEU A 14 5.04 -5.11 12.49
CA LEU A 14 5.54 -5.90 13.61
C LEU A 14 4.54 -5.83 14.78
N LEU A 15 4.18 -6.99 15.33
CA LEU A 15 3.29 -7.07 16.48
C LEU A 15 4.06 -6.74 17.77
N GLN A 16 3.74 -5.60 18.39
CA GLN A 16 4.45 -5.08 19.57
C GLN A 16 3.88 -5.59 20.90
N GLU A 17 2.58 -5.91 20.93
CA GLU A 17 1.88 -6.35 22.14
C GLU A 17 0.88 -7.45 21.80
N PHE A 18 0.56 -8.28 22.80
CA PHE A 18 -0.39 -9.38 22.66
C PHE A 18 -1.31 -9.47 23.90
N PRO A 19 -2.62 -9.68 23.73
CA PRO A 19 -3.34 -9.73 22.45
C PRO A 19 -3.25 -8.39 21.69
N PRO A 20 -3.40 -8.38 20.35
CA PRO A 20 -3.45 -7.13 19.60
C PRO A 20 -4.52 -6.18 20.16
N ARG A 21 -4.15 -4.92 20.37
CA ARG A 21 -5.07 -3.89 20.88
C ARG A 21 -5.60 -2.98 19.79
N SER A 22 -6.82 -2.49 19.99
CA SER A 22 -7.42 -1.49 19.11
C SER A 22 -7.07 -0.07 19.55
N LYS A 23 -6.90 0.81 18.58
CA LYS A 23 -6.75 2.26 18.75
C LYS A 23 -8.08 3.00 18.62
N LEU A 24 -9.18 2.29 18.35
CA LEU A 24 -10.51 2.90 18.27
C LEU A 24 -10.91 3.52 19.61
N ASN A 25 -11.71 4.58 19.54
CA ASN A 25 -12.24 5.23 20.73
C ASN A 25 -13.18 4.29 21.48
N ALA A 26 -12.70 3.72 22.60
CA ALA A 26 -13.46 2.78 23.41
C ALA A 26 -14.78 3.32 23.97
N LYS A 27 -14.97 4.65 24.04
CA LYS A 27 -16.27 5.24 24.42
C LYS A 27 -17.32 5.13 23.31
N VAL A 28 -16.88 5.04 22.06
CA VAL A 28 -17.75 4.96 20.87
C VAL A 28 -17.94 3.50 20.46
N TYR A 29 -16.86 2.71 20.49
CA TYR A 29 -16.84 1.35 19.95
C TYR A 29 -16.71 0.26 21.03
N GLY A 30 -16.71 0.59 22.32
CA GLY A 30 -16.50 -0.39 23.38
C GLY A 30 -15.10 -1.00 23.37
N ASN A 31 -14.94 -2.17 24.01
CA ASN A 31 -13.68 -2.91 23.97
C ASN A 31 -13.52 -3.57 22.59
N GLN A 32 -12.43 -3.24 21.91
CA GLN A 32 -12.10 -3.69 20.55
C GLN A 32 -10.77 -4.46 20.50
N ASP A 33 -10.22 -4.79 21.67
CA ASP A 33 -9.04 -5.65 21.80
C ASP A 33 -9.34 -7.06 21.28
N SER A 34 -8.33 -7.68 20.66
CA SER A 34 -8.48 -8.97 20.01
C SER A 34 -8.85 -10.08 21.00
N SER A 35 -9.73 -10.98 20.56
CA SER A 35 -10.08 -12.20 21.28
C SER A 35 -9.10 -13.35 21.04
N ILE A 36 -8.05 -13.16 20.23
CA ILE A 36 -7.02 -14.18 20.03
C ILE A 36 -6.24 -14.37 21.34
N SER A 37 -6.37 -15.54 21.95
CA SER A 37 -5.64 -15.93 23.17
C SER A 37 -4.28 -16.54 22.85
N GLU A 38 -3.41 -16.68 23.87
CA GLU A 38 -2.12 -17.36 23.69
C GLU A 38 -2.30 -18.82 23.27
N GLU A 39 -3.38 -19.48 23.70
CA GLU A 39 -3.66 -20.88 23.39
C GLU A 39 -3.82 -21.09 21.88
N HIS A 40 -4.47 -20.14 21.18
CA HIS A 40 -4.66 -20.20 19.73
C HIS A 40 -3.33 -20.20 18.94
N ILE A 41 -2.27 -19.58 19.47
CA ILE A 41 -1.01 -19.41 18.73
C ILE A 41 0.17 -20.22 19.29
N ARG A 42 0.07 -20.75 20.51
CA ARG A 42 1.19 -21.41 21.24
C ARG A 42 1.87 -22.51 20.42
N HIS A 43 1.10 -23.33 19.71
CA HIS A 43 1.63 -24.46 18.92
C HIS A 43 2.53 -24.02 17.75
N PHE A 44 2.39 -22.78 17.28
CA PHE A 44 3.18 -22.24 16.18
C PHE A 44 4.51 -21.61 16.61
N LEU A 45 4.66 -21.28 17.90
CA LEU A 45 5.79 -20.50 18.43
C LEU A 45 7.09 -21.32 18.61
N LYS A 46 7.11 -22.59 18.22
CA LYS A 46 8.29 -23.48 18.24
C LYS A 46 9.01 -23.51 19.60
N GLY A 47 8.23 -23.50 20.68
CA GLY A 47 8.74 -23.55 22.06
C GLY A 47 8.98 -22.18 22.72
N LEU A 48 8.85 -21.07 21.99
CA LEU A 48 8.87 -19.73 22.57
C LEU A 48 7.54 -19.41 23.25
N THR A 49 7.61 -18.63 24.33
CA THR A 49 6.44 -17.89 24.84
C THR A 49 6.08 -16.73 23.92
N VAL A 50 4.86 -16.20 24.04
CA VAL A 50 4.43 -15.01 23.27
C VAL A 50 5.36 -13.82 23.54
N ALA A 51 5.70 -13.58 24.80
CA ALA A 51 6.60 -12.49 25.18
C ALA A 51 8.00 -12.63 24.56
N GLU A 52 8.56 -13.84 24.53
CA GLU A 52 9.84 -14.11 23.88
C GLU A 52 9.77 -13.94 22.36
N ALA A 53 8.67 -14.36 21.74
CA ALA A 53 8.44 -14.19 20.31
C ALA A 53 8.32 -12.70 19.92
N ILE A 54 7.60 -11.89 20.69
CA ILE A 54 7.54 -10.42 20.51
C ILE A 54 8.93 -9.82 20.68
N LYS A 55 9.61 -10.11 21.79
CA LYS A 55 10.94 -9.57 22.09
C LYS A 55 11.98 -9.92 21.02
N SER A 56 11.80 -11.07 20.37
CA SER A 56 12.67 -11.55 19.29
C SER A 56 12.22 -11.09 17.90
N ASN A 57 11.24 -10.18 17.81
CA ASN A 57 10.65 -9.67 16.58
C ASN A 57 10.15 -10.78 15.64
N LYS A 58 9.51 -11.81 16.21
CA LYS A 58 9.03 -12.98 15.47
C LYS A 58 7.55 -12.94 15.13
N LEU A 59 6.79 -12.00 15.70
CA LEU A 59 5.35 -11.87 15.47
C LEU A 59 5.04 -10.63 14.64
N PHE A 60 4.24 -10.82 13.60
CA PHE A 60 3.77 -9.77 12.69
C PHE A 60 2.26 -9.81 12.60
N ILE A 61 1.66 -8.72 12.15
CA ILE A 61 0.20 -8.60 12.02
C ILE A 61 -0.17 -7.89 10.71
N LEU A 62 -1.18 -8.43 10.03
CA LEU A 62 -1.97 -7.69 9.05
C LEU A 62 -3.29 -7.33 9.74
N ASP A 63 -3.45 -6.06 10.09
CA ASP A 63 -4.58 -5.55 10.88
C ASP A 63 -5.46 -4.64 10.04
N HIS A 64 -6.63 -5.15 9.64
CA HIS A 64 -7.68 -4.39 8.96
C HIS A 64 -8.82 -4.00 9.91
N HIS A 65 -8.71 -4.35 11.19
CA HIS A 65 -9.84 -4.29 12.10
C HIS A 65 -10.30 -2.86 12.36
N ASP A 66 -9.37 -2.00 12.80
CA ASP A 66 -9.70 -0.63 13.18
C ASP A 66 -10.15 0.22 11.99
N THR A 67 -9.64 -0.12 10.79
CA THR A 67 -10.06 0.47 9.52
C THR A 67 -11.51 0.12 9.19
N VAL A 68 -11.95 -1.12 9.46
CA VAL A 68 -13.23 -1.66 8.99
C VAL A 68 -14.37 -1.47 9.99
N ILE A 69 -14.12 -1.61 11.30
CA ILE A 69 -15.16 -1.54 12.36
C ILE A 69 -16.07 -0.30 12.23
N PRO A 70 -15.55 0.93 12.00
CA PRO A 70 -16.40 2.13 11.90
C PRO A 70 -17.48 2.06 10.81
N TYR A 71 -17.28 1.22 9.79
CA TYR A 71 -18.19 1.06 8.64
C TYR A 71 -18.90 -0.30 8.62
N LEU A 72 -18.41 -1.27 9.38
CA LEU A 72 -18.77 -2.67 9.26
C LEU A 72 -20.28 -2.91 9.37
N ARG A 73 -20.94 -2.32 10.38
CA ARG A 73 -22.39 -2.43 10.55
C ARG A 73 -23.15 -1.83 9.37
N ARG A 74 -22.80 -0.60 8.98
CA ARG A 74 -23.47 0.11 7.87
C ARG A 74 -23.37 -0.66 6.56
N ILE A 75 -22.22 -1.27 6.30
CA ILE A 75 -21.98 -2.13 5.14
C ILE A 75 -22.84 -3.39 5.23
N ASN A 76 -22.76 -4.13 6.34
CA ASN A 76 -23.46 -5.40 6.50
C ASN A 76 -24.99 -5.22 6.49
N ASP A 77 -25.52 -4.12 7.00
CA ASP A 77 -26.97 -3.89 7.11
C ASP A 77 -27.57 -3.26 5.86
N ASN A 78 -26.85 -2.35 5.19
CA ASN A 78 -27.42 -1.50 4.13
C ASN A 78 -26.88 -1.79 2.73
N THR A 79 -26.14 -2.87 2.56
CA THR A 79 -25.63 -3.33 1.26
C THR A 79 -25.83 -4.83 1.09
N THR A 80 -25.58 -5.33 -0.12
CA THR A 80 -25.60 -6.77 -0.41
C THR A 80 -24.35 -7.50 0.10
N SER A 81 -23.33 -6.76 0.51
CA SER A 81 -22.08 -7.32 1.05
C SER A 81 -22.26 -7.82 2.49
N LYS A 82 -21.43 -8.79 2.86
CA LYS A 82 -21.32 -9.37 4.20
C LYS A 82 -19.83 -9.61 4.45
N THR A 83 -19.24 -8.79 5.30
CA THR A 83 -17.79 -8.78 5.57
C THR A 83 -17.52 -8.81 7.07
N TYR A 84 -16.24 -8.96 7.42
CA TYR A 84 -15.72 -8.88 8.77
C TYR A 84 -14.63 -7.82 8.84
N ALA A 85 -14.40 -7.31 10.05
CA ALA A 85 -13.15 -6.66 10.41
C ALA A 85 -12.12 -7.75 10.72
N THR A 86 -11.02 -7.82 9.96
CA THR A 86 -10.07 -8.94 10.06
C THR A 86 -8.74 -8.57 10.72
N ARG A 87 -8.19 -9.49 11.51
CA ARG A 87 -6.79 -9.47 11.95
C ARG A 87 -6.12 -10.79 11.63
N THR A 88 -4.91 -10.76 11.09
CA THR A 88 -4.10 -11.96 10.84
C THR A 88 -2.79 -11.87 11.59
N ILE A 89 -2.51 -12.82 12.48
CA ILE A 89 -1.21 -12.92 13.16
C ILE A 89 -0.30 -13.87 12.39
N LEU A 90 0.94 -13.44 12.15
CA LEU A 90 1.96 -14.18 11.40
C LEU A 90 3.20 -14.42 12.26
N TYR A 91 3.85 -15.56 12.02
CA TYR A 91 5.14 -15.91 12.61
C TYR A 91 6.26 -15.88 11.58
N LEU A 92 7.37 -15.23 11.91
CA LEU A 92 8.59 -15.20 11.10
C LEU A 92 9.43 -16.45 11.33
N GLN A 93 9.48 -17.30 10.32
CA GLN A 93 10.24 -18.55 10.36
C GLN A 93 11.76 -18.31 10.30
N ASN A 94 12.53 -19.38 10.49
CA ASN A 94 14.00 -19.30 10.46
C ASN A 94 14.56 -19.15 9.03
N ASP A 95 13.77 -19.52 8.03
CA ASP A 95 14.05 -19.31 6.62
C ASP A 95 13.51 -17.96 6.10
N ASP A 96 13.19 -17.05 7.02
CA ASP A 96 12.72 -15.68 6.76
C ASP A 96 11.34 -15.57 6.09
N THR A 97 10.62 -16.68 5.97
CA THR A 97 9.24 -16.69 5.46
C THR A 97 8.23 -16.42 6.57
N LEU A 98 7.09 -15.82 6.21
CA LEU A 98 5.97 -15.61 7.13
C LEU A 98 4.95 -16.75 7.04
N LYS A 99 4.58 -17.30 8.19
CA LYS A 99 3.50 -18.29 8.33
C LYS A 99 2.30 -17.66 9.05
N PRO A 100 1.10 -17.60 8.46
CA PRO A 100 -0.10 -17.18 9.18
C PRO A 100 -0.45 -18.22 10.25
N MET A 101 -0.77 -17.76 11.46
CA MET A 101 -1.09 -18.60 12.61
C MET A 101 -2.56 -18.54 12.99
N ALA A 102 -3.15 -17.34 12.99
CA ALA A 102 -4.52 -17.10 13.41
C ALA A 102 -5.15 -15.98 12.59
N ILE A 103 -6.46 -16.10 12.33
CA ILE A 103 -7.29 -15.08 11.70
C ILE A 103 -8.49 -14.81 12.62
N GLU A 104 -8.61 -13.58 13.09
CA GLU A 104 -9.79 -13.09 13.78
C GLU A 104 -10.76 -12.49 12.77
N LEU A 105 -12.02 -12.94 12.81
CA LEU A 105 -13.13 -12.39 12.03
C LEU A 105 -14.10 -11.70 13.00
N SER A 106 -14.01 -10.37 13.09
CA SER A 106 -14.82 -9.58 14.04
C SER A 106 -16.11 -9.08 13.38
N LEU A 107 -17.21 -9.18 14.11
CA LEU A 107 -18.52 -8.63 13.76
C LEU A 107 -18.94 -7.51 14.72
N PRO A 108 -19.79 -6.56 14.30
CA PRO A 108 -20.38 -5.60 15.21
C PRO A 108 -21.23 -6.32 16.26
N HIS A 109 -21.16 -5.91 17.52
CA HIS A 109 -21.99 -6.52 18.56
C HIS A 109 -23.49 -6.29 18.26
N PRO A 110 -24.38 -7.29 18.42
CA PRO A 110 -25.80 -7.17 18.05
C PRO A 110 -26.53 -6.01 18.75
N GLY A 111 -26.15 -5.70 19.99
CA GLY A 111 -26.72 -4.60 20.79
C GLY A 111 -26.27 -3.19 20.40
N GLY A 112 -25.29 -3.02 19.51
CA GLY A 112 -24.73 -1.73 19.10
C GLY A 112 -23.21 -1.67 19.20
N ASP A 113 -22.59 -0.73 18.47
CA ASP A 113 -21.14 -0.64 18.32
C ASP A 113 -20.42 -0.30 19.63
N GLN A 114 -21.09 0.40 20.56
CA GLN A 114 -20.57 0.77 21.87
C GLN A 114 -20.26 -0.42 22.79
N PHE A 115 -20.68 -1.63 22.41
CA PHE A 115 -20.48 -2.86 23.20
C PHE A 115 -19.27 -3.69 22.74
N GLY A 116 -18.45 -3.19 21.82
CA GLY A 116 -17.32 -3.94 21.28
C GLY A 116 -17.66 -4.74 20.03
N ALA A 117 -16.68 -5.43 19.48
CA ALA A 117 -16.89 -6.44 18.45
C ALA A 117 -17.05 -7.83 19.08
N THR A 118 -17.76 -8.71 18.38
CA THR A 118 -17.86 -10.13 18.75
C THR A 118 -17.13 -10.97 17.72
N PRO A 119 -16.29 -11.94 18.12
CA PRO A 119 -15.69 -12.86 17.17
C PRO A 119 -16.78 -13.71 16.51
N ALA A 120 -16.63 -13.95 15.21
CA ALA A 120 -17.49 -14.88 14.48
C ALA A 120 -17.27 -16.30 15.00
N ASP A 121 -18.36 -17.07 15.13
CA ASP A 121 -18.28 -18.48 15.50
C ASP A 121 -17.62 -19.27 14.35
N GLN A 122 -16.43 -19.81 14.60
CA GLN A 122 -15.64 -20.60 13.65
C GLN A 122 -15.51 -22.04 14.16
N LYS A 123 -16.62 -22.75 14.38
CA LYS A 123 -16.54 -24.11 14.93
C LYS A 123 -15.69 -25.04 14.06
N GLU A 124 -14.56 -25.44 14.63
CA GLU A 124 -13.54 -26.32 14.06
C GLU A 124 -14.02 -27.78 14.17
N GLY A 125 -15.01 -28.14 13.36
CA GLY A 125 -15.37 -29.53 13.13
C GLY A 125 -14.46 -30.18 12.08
N SER A 126 -14.96 -31.21 11.39
CA SER A 126 -14.24 -31.90 10.30
C SER A 126 -13.96 -31.05 9.05
N LEU A 127 -14.26 -29.75 9.06
CA LEU A 127 -14.11 -28.81 7.94
C LEU A 127 -13.09 -27.70 8.21
N GLU A 128 -12.22 -27.85 9.21
CA GLU A 128 -11.23 -26.86 9.64
C GLU A 128 -10.44 -26.25 8.47
N GLU A 129 -9.89 -27.08 7.58
CA GLU A 129 -9.14 -26.60 6.42
C GLU A 129 -9.96 -25.71 5.48
N ILE A 130 -11.24 -26.05 5.26
CA ILE A 130 -12.14 -25.30 4.37
C ILE A 130 -12.57 -23.98 5.03
N ILE A 131 -12.86 -24.00 6.33
CA ILE A 131 -13.17 -22.81 7.12
C ILE A 131 -11.96 -21.86 7.10
N TRP A 132 -10.74 -22.38 7.24
CA TRP A 132 -9.51 -21.61 7.13
C TRP A 132 -9.34 -20.96 5.74
N GLN A 133 -9.67 -21.67 4.66
CA GLN A 133 -9.65 -21.07 3.31
C GLN A 133 -10.65 -19.92 3.17
N LEU A 134 -11.86 -20.05 3.73
CA LEU A 134 -12.84 -18.96 3.76
C LEU A 134 -12.36 -17.78 4.63
N ALA A 135 -11.76 -18.05 5.78
CA ALA A 135 -11.20 -17.01 6.65
C ALA A 135 -10.13 -16.18 5.92
N LYS A 136 -9.22 -16.84 5.19
CA LYS A 136 -8.25 -16.16 4.32
C LYS A 136 -8.92 -15.36 3.20
N ALA A 137 -10.03 -15.83 2.63
CA ALA A 137 -10.77 -15.07 1.63
C ALA A 137 -11.35 -13.78 2.20
N TYR A 138 -11.88 -13.77 3.42
CA TYR A 138 -12.34 -12.52 4.08
C TYR A 138 -11.18 -11.55 4.36
N VAL A 139 -10.02 -12.06 4.78
CA VAL A 139 -8.80 -11.24 4.90
C VAL A 139 -8.41 -10.65 3.55
N ALA A 140 -8.43 -11.44 2.48
CA ALA A 140 -8.13 -10.98 1.13
C ALA A 140 -9.15 -9.94 0.63
N VAL A 141 -10.43 -10.06 1.01
CA VAL A 141 -11.46 -9.04 0.71
C VAL A 141 -11.16 -7.71 1.41
N ASN A 142 -10.82 -7.74 2.70
CA ASN A 142 -10.38 -6.55 3.42
C ASN A 142 -9.14 -5.93 2.77
N ASP A 143 -8.16 -6.77 2.44
CA ASP A 143 -6.89 -6.31 1.86
C ASP A 143 -7.03 -5.77 0.44
N SER A 144 -7.93 -6.31 -0.38
CA SER A 144 -8.23 -5.77 -1.72
C SER A 144 -8.86 -4.38 -1.67
N VAL A 145 -9.75 -4.14 -0.70
CA VAL A 145 -10.34 -2.80 -0.50
C VAL A 145 -9.34 -1.83 0.09
N SER A 146 -8.56 -2.29 1.07
CA SER A 146 -7.50 -1.48 1.65
C SER A 146 -6.46 -1.12 0.61
N HIS A 147 -6.13 -2.05 -0.29
CA HIS A 147 -5.25 -1.81 -1.41
C HIS A 147 -5.81 -0.73 -2.32
N GLU A 148 -7.00 -0.96 -2.90
CA GLU A 148 -7.52 -0.12 -3.96
C GLU A 148 -7.86 1.29 -3.48
N LEU A 149 -8.54 1.42 -2.32
CA LEU A 149 -9.05 2.70 -1.86
C LEU A 149 -8.05 3.52 -1.04
N ILE A 150 -7.02 2.87 -0.49
CA ILE A 150 -6.08 3.51 0.43
C ILE A 150 -4.68 3.50 -0.16
N THR A 151 -4.02 2.35 -0.23
CA THR A 151 -2.59 2.32 -0.60
C THR A 151 -2.35 2.67 -2.06
N HIS A 152 -3.34 2.40 -2.91
CA HIS A 152 -3.34 2.76 -4.32
C HIS A 152 -3.96 4.16 -4.51
N PHE A 153 -5.29 4.30 -4.47
CA PHE A 153 -5.96 5.57 -4.77
C PHE A 153 -5.56 6.72 -3.82
N LEU A 154 -5.75 6.56 -2.50
CA LEU A 154 -5.53 7.68 -1.58
C LEU A 154 -4.04 8.06 -1.50
N HIS A 155 -3.18 7.08 -1.24
CA HIS A 155 -1.75 7.29 -0.95
C HIS A 155 -0.92 7.56 -2.21
N THR A 156 -1.48 7.46 -3.42
CA THR A 156 -0.82 7.88 -4.65
C THR A 156 -1.66 8.89 -5.44
N HIS A 157 -2.70 8.46 -6.15
CA HIS A 157 -3.53 9.33 -7.02
C HIS A 157 -4.01 10.60 -6.32
N ALA A 158 -4.72 10.47 -5.20
CA ALA A 158 -5.40 11.59 -4.56
C ALA A 158 -4.41 12.56 -3.89
N VAL A 159 -3.36 12.04 -3.24
CA VAL A 159 -2.39 12.88 -2.54
C VAL A 159 -1.42 13.59 -3.47
N ILE A 160 -1.18 13.10 -4.69
CA ILE A 160 -0.29 13.76 -5.65
C ILE A 160 -0.98 14.87 -6.45
N GLU A 161 -2.28 14.77 -6.74
CA GLU A 161 -2.99 15.80 -7.53
C GLU A 161 -2.82 17.24 -6.98
N PRO A 162 -2.86 17.49 -5.65
CA PRO A 162 -2.52 18.79 -5.07
C PRO A 162 -1.11 19.31 -5.42
N PHE A 163 -0.11 18.43 -5.47
CA PHE A 163 1.26 18.79 -5.86
C PHE A 163 1.31 19.21 -7.34
N VAL A 164 0.58 18.52 -8.21
CA VAL A 164 0.48 18.88 -9.63
C VAL A 164 -0.06 20.30 -9.77
N ILE A 165 -1.17 20.58 -9.08
CA ILE A 165 -1.87 21.87 -9.16
C ILE A 165 -0.99 23.00 -8.61
N ALA A 166 -0.45 22.86 -7.40
CA ALA A 166 0.39 23.89 -6.79
C ALA A 166 1.66 24.15 -7.60
N THR A 167 2.30 23.09 -8.13
CA THR A 167 3.51 23.24 -8.95
C THR A 167 3.26 24.07 -10.20
N ASN A 168 2.15 23.80 -10.92
CA ASN A 168 1.80 24.55 -12.13
C ASN A 168 1.34 25.99 -11.85
N ARG A 169 0.82 26.26 -10.64
CA ARG A 169 0.32 27.58 -10.26
C ARG A 169 1.39 28.51 -9.71
N GLN A 170 2.38 27.97 -9.00
CA GLN A 170 3.33 28.76 -8.22
C GLN A 170 4.76 28.70 -8.73
N LEU A 171 5.15 27.65 -9.46
CA LEU A 171 6.51 27.54 -10.01
C LEU A 171 6.51 27.80 -11.51
N SER A 172 7.36 28.72 -11.95
CA SER A 172 7.55 29.01 -13.37
C SER A 172 8.13 27.82 -14.12
N LEU A 173 7.87 27.70 -15.42
CA LEU A 173 8.45 26.66 -16.30
C LEU A 173 9.98 26.63 -16.26
N ILE A 174 10.61 27.76 -15.97
CA ILE A 174 12.07 27.87 -15.85
C ILE A 174 12.59 27.55 -14.45
N HIS A 175 11.73 27.47 -13.45
CA HIS A 175 12.08 27.20 -12.05
C HIS A 175 12.73 25.81 -11.94
N PRO A 176 13.86 25.66 -11.22
CA PRO A 176 14.56 24.38 -11.13
C PRO A 176 13.67 23.29 -10.52
N ILE A 177 12.91 23.61 -9.48
CA ILE A 177 11.99 22.63 -8.87
C ILE A 177 10.81 22.28 -9.79
N TYR A 178 10.32 23.20 -10.64
CA TYR A 178 9.34 22.82 -11.66
C TYR A 178 9.94 21.78 -12.61
N LYS A 179 11.16 22.01 -13.12
CA LYS A 179 11.85 21.08 -14.02
C LYS A 179 12.16 19.74 -13.38
N LEU A 180 12.44 19.72 -12.07
CA LEU A 180 12.64 18.49 -11.30
C LEU A 180 11.35 17.67 -11.19
N LEU A 181 10.25 18.30 -10.79
CA LEU A 181 9.02 17.60 -10.41
C LEU A 181 8.08 17.33 -11.59
N HIS A 182 8.05 18.19 -12.61
CA HIS A 182 7.07 18.10 -13.70
C HIS A 182 6.99 16.75 -14.42
N PRO A 183 8.10 16.03 -14.72
CA PRO A 183 8.02 14.69 -15.31
C PRO A 183 7.22 13.70 -14.47
N HIS A 184 7.17 13.90 -13.15
CA HIS A 184 6.48 13.04 -12.19
C HIS A 184 4.99 13.35 -12.07
N PHE A 185 4.45 14.22 -12.93
CA PHE A 185 3.03 14.59 -12.97
C PHE A 185 2.35 14.23 -14.29
N ARG A 186 3.06 13.58 -15.21
CA ARG A 186 2.51 13.20 -16.51
C ARG A 186 1.24 12.37 -16.32
N ASP A 187 0.18 12.78 -17.01
CA ASP A 187 -1.16 12.17 -17.03
C ASP A 187 -1.92 12.03 -15.69
N THR A 188 -1.33 12.38 -14.54
CA THR A 188 -1.95 12.21 -13.22
C THR A 188 -3.30 12.92 -13.08
N MET A 189 -3.42 14.17 -13.51
CA MET A 189 -4.71 14.87 -13.48
C MET A 189 -5.73 14.28 -14.47
N SER A 190 -5.26 13.82 -15.63
CA SER A 190 -6.10 13.23 -16.67
C SER A 190 -6.73 11.93 -16.18
N ILE A 191 -5.92 11.03 -15.64
CA ILE A 191 -6.41 9.75 -15.11
C ILE A 191 -7.30 9.96 -13.88
N ASN A 192 -6.94 10.87 -12.97
CA ASN A 192 -7.78 11.18 -11.81
C ASN A 192 -9.13 11.77 -12.21
N ALA A 193 -9.19 12.62 -13.25
CA ALA A 193 -10.44 13.15 -13.76
C ALA A 193 -11.33 12.04 -14.35
N ILE A 194 -10.76 11.10 -15.11
CA ILE A 194 -11.47 9.93 -15.62
C ILE A 194 -11.96 9.06 -14.47
N ALA A 195 -11.11 8.78 -13.48
CA ALA A 195 -11.47 8.00 -12.30
C ALA A 195 -12.68 8.61 -11.58
N ARG A 196 -12.68 9.93 -11.35
CA ARG A 196 -13.83 10.66 -10.78
C ARG A 196 -15.10 10.54 -11.60
N GLN A 197 -15.01 10.31 -12.91
CA GLN A 197 -16.16 10.24 -13.80
C GLN A 197 -16.76 8.84 -13.92
N ILE A 198 -15.94 7.79 -13.91
CA ILE A 198 -16.40 6.41 -14.21
C ILE A 198 -16.03 5.36 -13.16
N LEU A 199 -15.00 5.61 -12.33
CA LEU A 199 -14.46 4.62 -11.40
C LEU A 199 -15.02 4.81 -9.99
N ILE A 200 -14.80 6.00 -9.41
CA ILE A 200 -15.10 6.32 -8.00
C ILE A 200 -16.34 7.19 -7.81
N ASN A 201 -17.08 7.48 -8.88
CA ASN A 201 -18.37 8.17 -8.80
C ASN A 201 -19.45 7.29 -8.16
N GLY A 202 -20.55 7.92 -7.73
CA GLY A 202 -21.76 7.21 -7.32
C GLY A 202 -22.27 6.29 -8.44
N GLY A 203 -22.42 5.01 -8.14
CA GLY A 203 -22.75 3.95 -9.12
C GLY A 203 -21.62 3.57 -10.08
N GLY A 204 -20.40 4.05 -9.87
CA GLY A 204 -19.20 3.69 -10.63
C GLY A 204 -18.68 2.29 -10.29
N VAL A 205 -17.59 1.88 -10.95
CA VAL A 205 -17.06 0.50 -10.84
C VAL A 205 -16.69 0.13 -9.40
N VAL A 206 -16.09 1.04 -8.64
CA VAL A 206 -15.71 0.79 -7.23
C VAL A 206 -16.95 0.46 -6.39
N GLU A 207 -18.00 1.29 -6.46
CA GLU A 207 -19.23 1.05 -5.68
C GLU A 207 -19.97 -0.22 -6.10
N LEU A 208 -19.85 -0.61 -7.37
CA LEU A 208 -20.50 -1.81 -7.90
C LEU A 208 -19.78 -3.10 -7.53
N ALA A 209 -18.45 -3.07 -7.37
CA ALA A 209 -17.63 -4.28 -7.31
C ALA A 209 -16.87 -4.52 -6.00
N PHE A 210 -16.71 -3.52 -5.14
CA PHE A 210 -16.01 -3.64 -3.86
C PHE A 210 -16.99 -3.61 -2.68
N TYR A 211 -16.65 -4.30 -1.58
CA TYR A 211 -17.60 -4.50 -0.48
C TYR A 211 -18.13 -3.23 0.21
N PRO A 212 -17.41 -2.08 0.29
CA PRO A 212 -17.97 -0.88 0.92
C PRO A 212 -19.12 -0.27 0.13
N ALA A 213 -19.23 -0.62 -1.17
CA ALA A 213 -20.24 -0.09 -2.08
C ALA A 213 -20.29 1.44 -2.02
N LYS A 214 -21.48 2.02 -1.77
CA LYS A 214 -21.70 3.48 -1.63
C LYS A 214 -20.90 4.17 -0.52
N TYR A 215 -20.23 3.43 0.37
CA TYR A 215 -19.40 3.99 1.43
C TYR A 215 -17.92 4.09 1.04
N SER A 216 -17.52 3.67 -0.16
CA SER A 216 -16.12 3.55 -0.57
C SER A 216 -15.33 4.87 -0.47
N MET A 217 -15.86 5.98 -0.97
CA MET A 217 -15.16 7.27 -0.90
C MET A 217 -15.19 7.89 0.49
N GLU A 218 -16.27 7.68 1.25
CA GLU A 218 -16.34 8.08 2.66
C GLU A 218 -15.29 7.31 3.49
N PHE A 219 -15.13 6.02 3.22
CA PHE A 219 -14.15 5.14 3.85
C PHE A 219 -12.72 5.64 3.59
N SER A 220 -12.36 5.90 2.33
CA SER A 220 -11.05 6.46 1.96
C SER A 220 -10.81 7.83 2.63
N SER A 221 -11.80 8.73 2.60
CA SER A 221 -11.73 10.04 3.25
C SER A 221 -11.53 9.94 4.77
N SER A 222 -12.17 8.97 5.43
CA SER A 222 -12.01 8.78 6.87
C SER A 222 -10.56 8.45 7.27
N LEU A 223 -9.85 7.72 6.42
CA LEU A 223 -8.48 7.27 6.65
C LEU A 223 -7.42 8.31 6.29
N TYR A 224 -7.77 9.26 5.42
CA TYR A 224 -6.95 10.44 5.17
C TYR A 224 -6.67 11.25 6.46
N LYS A 225 -7.53 11.14 7.48
CA LYS A 225 -7.29 11.77 8.79
C LYS A 225 -5.98 11.33 9.43
N ASP A 226 -5.60 10.07 9.27
CA ASP A 226 -4.37 9.50 9.82
C ASP A 226 -3.18 9.55 8.84
N TRP A 227 -3.40 10.09 7.63
CA TRP A 227 -2.33 10.26 6.65
C TRP A 227 -1.30 11.28 7.15
N ASN A 228 -0.03 11.03 6.89
CA ASN A 228 1.07 11.93 7.25
C ASN A 228 2.10 11.92 6.12
N PHE A 229 2.35 13.09 5.54
CA PHE A 229 3.26 13.23 4.39
C PHE A 229 4.66 12.71 4.69
N THR A 230 5.22 13.06 5.86
CA THR A 230 6.60 12.67 6.22
C THR A 230 6.74 11.17 6.46
N GLU A 231 5.63 10.49 6.78
CA GLU A 231 5.60 9.04 6.95
C GLU A 231 5.43 8.31 5.61
N GLN A 232 5.18 9.00 4.50
CA GLN A 232 5.16 8.39 3.17
C GLN A 232 6.55 8.14 2.60
N ALA A 233 7.59 8.72 3.22
CA ALA A 233 8.96 8.37 2.93
C ALA A 233 9.22 6.90 3.30
N LEU A 234 9.68 6.09 2.35
CA LEU A 234 9.83 4.63 2.56
C LEU A 234 10.62 4.28 3.84
N PRO A 235 11.76 4.93 4.16
CA PRO A 235 12.46 4.69 5.42
C PRO A 235 11.62 4.97 6.66
N GLN A 236 10.76 5.98 6.63
CA GLN A 236 9.89 6.37 7.75
C GLN A 236 8.71 5.40 7.88
N ASP A 237 8.07 5.03 6.78
CA ASP A 237 7.02 4.01 6.73
C ASP A 237 7.51 2.67 7.33
N LEU A 238 8.66 2.17 6.88
CA LEU A 238 9.23 0.91 7.37
C LEU A 238 9.51 0.96 8.88
N LYS A 239 9.97 2.10 9.41
CA LYS A 239 10.16 2.27 10.87
C LYS A 239 8.83 2.35 11.60
N LYS A 240 7.85 3.11 11.08
CA LYS A 240 6.52 3.28 11.66
C LYS A 240 5.82 1.93 11.83
N ARG A 241 5.90 1.07 10.82
CA ARG A 241 5.33 -0.29 10.85
C ARG A 241 6.18 -1.28 11.65
N GLY A 242 7.34 -0.86 12.17
CA GLY A 242 8.28 -1.73 12.88
C GLY A 242 8.96 -2.76 11.98
N MET A 243 9.00 -2.54 10.66
CA MET A 243 9.63 -3.42 9.69
C MET A 243 11.14 -3.18 9.55
N ALA A 244 11.62 -2.04 10.02
CA ALA A 244 13.03 -1.68 10.03
C ALA A 244 13.41 -0.93 11.30
N VAL A 245 14.68 -1.03 11.68
CA VAL A 245 15.28 -0.27 12.79
C VAL A 245 16.49 0.53 12.29
N PRO A 246 16.83 1.67 12.93
CA PRO A 246 18.05 2.41 12.61
C PRO A 246 19.29 1.52 12.68
N HIS A 247 20.14 1.63 11.67
CA HIS A 247 21.42 0.94 11.59
C HIS A 247 22.39 1.77 10.74
N PRO A 248 23.07 2.77 11.31
CA PRO A 248 23.85 3.76 10.56
C PRO A 248 24.94 3.18 9.65
N GLU A 249 25.47 2.00 9.98
CA GLU A 249 26.50 1.31 9.19
C GLU A 249 25.95 0.57 7.96
N SER A 250 24.63 0.43 7.83
CA SER A 250 24.05 -0.21 6.64
C SER A 250 23.95 0.78 5.48
N LYS A 251 23.86 0.24 4.26
CA LYS A 251 23.74 1.01 3.01
C LYS A 251 22.66 2.11 3.07
N HIS A 252 21.55 1.86 3.75
CA HIS A 252 20.40 2.76 3.80
C HIS A 252 20.17 3.36 5.20
N GLY A 253 21.11 3.20 6.13
CA GLY A 253 20.94 3.62 7.53
C GLY A 253 19.87 2.84 8.30
N LEU A 254 19.37 1.74 7.74
CA LEU A 254 18.31 0.88 8.27
C LEU A 254 18.68 -0.60 8.18
N ARG A 255 18.20 -1.38 9.15
CA ARG A 255 18.21 -2.85 9.11
C ARG A 255 16.78 -3.35 9.13
N LEU A 256 16.39 -4.11 8.10
CA LEU A 256 15.09 -4.77 8.05
C LEU A 256 14.99 -5.87 9.09
N LEU A 257 13.80 -6.06 9.66
CA LEU A 257 13.51 -7.16 10.58
C LEU A 257 13.22 -8.47 9.84
N ILE A 258 12.63 -8.36 8.64
CA ILE A 258 12.54 -9.44 7.66
C ILE A 258 13.60 -9.15 6.60
N LYS A 259 14.63 -9.99 6.52
CA LYS A 259 15.81 -9.72 5.68
C LYS A 259 15.49 -9.80 4.19
N ASP A 260 14.60 -10.70 3.81
CA ASP A 260 14.06 -10.97 2.49
C ASP A 260 12.62 -10.43 2.39
N TYR A 261 12.45 -9.12 2.55
CA TYR A 261 11.22 -8.40 2.28
C TYR A 261 11.34 -7.69 0.92
N PRO A 262 10.84 -8.29 -0.18
CA PRO A 262 11.22 -7.88 -1.54
C PRO A 262 10.88 -6.42 -1.85
N TYR A 263 9.66 -5.97 -1.53
CA TYR A 263 9.26 -4.57 -1.68
C TYR A 263 10.20 -3.60 -0.94
N ALA A 264 10.56 -3.90 0.31
CA ALA A 264 11.36 -3.01 1.13
C ALA A 264 12.82 -2.92 0.66
N ILE A 265 13.45 -4.05 0.32
CA ILE A 265 14.86 -4.06 -0.10
C ILE A 265 15.01 -3.39 -1.48
N ASP A 266 14.13 -3.73 -2.42
CA ASP A 266 14.15 -3.14 -3.76
C ASP A 266 13.76 -1.67 -3.69
N GLY A 267 12.76 -1.33 -2.88
CA GLY A 267 12.31 0.04 -2.65
C GLY A 267 13.37 0.93 -2.02
N LEU A 268 14.13 0.44 -1.03
CA LEU A 268 15.20 1.23 -0.39
C LEU A 268 16.34 1.55 -1.37
N ASP A 269 16.63 0.63 -2.28
CA ASP A 269 17.56 0.87 -3.38
C ASP A 269 17.09 2.00 -4.30
N ILE A 270 15.82 1.97 -4.74
CA ILE A 270 15.22 3.00 -5.58
C ILE A 270 15.12 4.34 -4.84
N TRP A 271 14.62 4.34 -3.60
CA TRP A 271 14.51 5.53 -2.74
C TRP A 271 15.86 6.25 -2.60
N SER A 272 16.93 5.49 -2.34
CA SER A 272 18.27 6.07 -2.17
C SER A 272 18.78 6.73 -3.45
N VAL A 273 18.50 6.13 -4.60
CA VAL A 273 18.88 6.66 -5.91
C VAL A 273 18.09 7.93 -6.24
N ILE A 274 16.77 7.97 -5.93
CA ILE A 274 15.94 9.19 -6.05
C ILE A 274 16.49 10.28 -5.12
N ARG A 275 16.74 9.98 -3.85
CA ARG A 275 17.21 10.97 -2.88
C ARG A 275 18.55 11.58 -3.29
N ASN A 276 19.47 10.75 -3.80
CA ASN A 276 20.76 11.22 -4.30
C ASN A 276 20.60 12.13 -5.52
N TRP A 277 19.73 11.76 -6.46
CA TRP A 277 19.39 12.61 -7.61
C TRP A 277 18.85 13.97 -7.18
N VAL A 278 17.85 13.99 -6.29
CA VAL A 278 17.26 15.23 -5.77
C VAL A 278 18.31 16.07 -5.03
N SER A 279 19.14 15.44 -4.20
CA SER A 279 20.22 16.11 -3.46
C SER A 279 21.24 16.74 -4.40
N ASP A 280 21.73 15.99 -5.40
CA ASP A 280 22.67 16.49 -6.40
C ASP A 280 22.07 17.68 -7.16
N TYR A 281 20.83 17.54 -7.64
CA TYR A 281 20.14 18.56 -8.44
C TYR A 281 19.87 19.83 -7.63
N THR A 282 19.23 19.70 -6.46
CA THR A 282 18.89 20.86 -5.60
C THR A 282 20.15 21.61 -5.16
N SER A 283 21.26 20.92 -4.91
CA SER A 283 22.54 21.52 -4.55
C SER A 283 23.17 22.35 -5.68
N LEU A 284 22.75 22.18 -6.93
CA LEU A 284 23.18 23.05 -8.04
C LEU A 284 22.59 24.46 -7.90
N TYR A 285 21.32 24.56 -7.50
CA TYR A 285 20.55 25.80 -7.48
C TYR A 285 20.48 26.46 -6.09
N TYR A 286 20.45 25.67 -5.02
CA TYR A 286 20.36 26.15 -3.64
C TYR A 286 21.63 25.84 -2.85
N LYS A 287 22.52 26.83 -2.73
CA LYS A 287 23.82 26.69 -2.04
C LYS A 287 23.71 26.83 -0.52
N THR A 288 22.69 27.53 -0.04
CA THR A 288 22.45 27.83 1.38
C THR A 288 20.97 27.72 1.70
N ASP A 289 20.65 27.52 2.98
CA ASP A 289 19.26 27.54 3.45
C ASP A 289 18.61 28.92 3.28
N GLU A 290 19.41 29.99 3.25
CA GLU A 290 18.91 31.33 2.92
C GLU A 290 18.34 31.40 1.50
N ALA A 291 18.94 30.69 0.54
CA ALA A 291 18.43 30.64 -0.83
C ALA A 291 17.05 29.97 -0.90
N ILE A 292 16.77 29.00 -0.02
CA ILE A 292 15.45 28.35 0.10
C ILE A 292 14.43 29.34 0.68
N ARG A 293 14.79 30.05 1.76
CA ARG A 293 13.91 31.03 2.41
C ARG A 293 13.62 32.26 1.55
N SER A 294 14.59 32.66 0.73
CA SER A 294 14.47 33.82 -0.17
C SER A 294 13.73 33.51 -1.48
N ASP A 295 13.50 32.25 -1.81
CA ASP A 295 12.81 31.84 -3.04
C ASP A 295 11.29 32.00 -2.91
N THR A 296 10.76 33.09 -3.46
CA THR A 296 9.33 33.42 -3.32
C THR A 296 8.41 32.43 -4.02
N GLU A 297 8.79 31.91 -5.20
CA GLU A 297 7.99 30.89 -5.91
C GLU A 297 7.93 29.60 -5.09
N LEU A 298 9.07 29.15 -4.55
CA LEU A 298 9.14 27.96 -3.72
C LEU A 298 8.33 28.09 -2.42
N GLN A 299 8.42 29.24 -1.74
CA GLN A 299 7.65 29.49 -0.52
C GLN A 299 6.14 29.54 -0.80
N MET A 300 5.72 30.19 -1.90
CA MET A 300 4.31 30.24 -2.30
C MET A 300 3.78 28.86 -2.74
N TRP A 301 4.59 28.08 -3.45
CA TRP A 301 4.30 26.70 -3.84
C TRP A 301 4.01 25.82 -2.63
N TRP A 302 4.93 25.80 -1.67
CA TRP A 302 4.78 24.96 -0.48
C TRP A 302 3.59 25.41 0.38
N LYS A 303 3.42 26.73 0.53
CA LYS A 303 2.29 27.30 1.26
C LYS A 303 0.95 26.92 0.64
N GLU A 304 0.76 27.10 -0.68
CA GLU A 304 -0.51 26.74 -1.34
C GLU A 304 -0.76 25.23 -1.27
N LEU A 305 0.27 24.41 -1.44
CA LEU A 305 0.17 22.96 -1.31
C LEU A 305 -0.37 22.56 0.07
N VAL A 306 0.17 23.10 1.16
CA VAL A 306 -0.24 22.72 2.52
C VAL A 306 -1.57 23.36 2.93
N GLU A 307 -1.73 24.67 2.69
CA GLU A 307 -2.89 25.43 3.18
C GLU A 307 -4.14 25.24 2.32
N VAL A 308 -3.98 24.94 1.02
CA VAL A 308 -5.09 24.76 0.07
C VAL A 308 -5.14 23.32 -0.43
N GLY A 309 -4.04 22.80 -0.97
CA GLY A 309 -4.00 21.47 -1.59
C GLY A 309 -4.35 20.34 -0.61
N HIS A 310 -3.66 20.32 0.53
CA HIS A 310 -3.95 19.46 1.68
C HIS A 310 -4.58 20.25 2.84
N GLY A 311 -5.41 21.24 2.53
CA GLY A 311 -5.89 22.26 3.48
C GLY A 311 -6.62 21.73 4.71
N ASP A 312 -7.21 20.53 4.64
CA ASP A 312 -7.84 19.84 5.78
C ASP A 312 -6.81 19.40 6.85
N LYS A 313 -5.53 19.35 6.48
CA LYS A 313 -4.41 18.92 7.32
C LYS A 313 -3.34 20.01 7.49
N ARG A 314 -3.64 21.26 7.12
CA ARG A 314 -2.68 22.38 7.18
C ARG A 314 -2.13 22.65 8.58
N ASP A 315 -2.90 22.34 9.61
CA ASP A 315 -2.57 22.62 11.01
C ASP A 315 -1.75 21.49 11.67
N GLU A 316 -1.43 20.42 10.91
CA GLU A 316 -0.65 19.30 11.41
C GLU A 316 0.82 19.68 11.63
N PRO A 317 1.43 19.31 12.77
CA PRO A 317 2.76 19.81 13.15
C PRO A 317 3.91 19.15 12.38
N TRP A 318 3.64 18.09 11.62
CA TRP A 318 4.64 17.31 10.91
C TRP A 318 4.97 17.85 9.53
N TRP A 319 4.25 18.86 9.01
CA TRP A 319 4.60 19.48 7.74
C TRP A 319 6.01 20.10 7.82
N PRO A 320 6.91 19.78 6.86
CA PRO A 320 8.13 20.56 6.66
C PRO A 320 7.82 22.05 6.54
N LYS A 321 8.68 22.91 7.08
CA LYS A 321 8.49 24.36 6.99
C LYS A 321 8.93 24.95 5.67
N MET A 322 9.73 24.18 4.92
CA MET A 322 10.43 24.61 3.71
C MET A 322 11.43 25.75 3.99
N GLU A 323 12.18 25.63 5.08
CA GLU A 323 13.15 26.67 5.52
C GLU A 323 14.62 26.32 5.21
N ASN A 324 14.90 25.08 4.83
CA ASN A 324 16.25 24.59 4.58
C ASN A 324 16.30 23.56 3.45
N ARG A 325 17.50 23.28 2.96
CA ARG A 325 17.67 22.41 1.78
C ARG A 325 17.30 20.95 2.07
N GLU A 326 17.49 20.46 3.29
CA GLU A 326 17.15 19.07 3.64
C GLU A 326 15.63 18.85 3.59
N GLU A 327 14.83 19.82 4.06
CA GLU A 327 13.37 19.77 3.95
C GLU A 327 12.89 19.73 2.49
N LEU A 328 13.52 20.51 1.60
CA LEU A 328 13.24 20.47 0.17
C LEU A 328 13.62 19.11 -0.43
N ILE A 329 14.81 18.59 -0.12
CA ILE A 329 15.29 17.30 -0.63
C ILE A 329 14.34 16.18 -0.20
N GLU A 330 13.98 16.11 1.08
CA GLU A 330 13.12 15.04 1.60
C GLU A 330 11.70 15.15 1.02
N SER A 331 11.15 16.37 0.90
CA SER A 331 9.82 16.59 0.33
C SER A 331 9.76 16.22 -1.15
N CYS A 332 10.74 16.64 -1.96
CA CYS A 332 10.83 16.26 -3.36
C CYS A 332 11.08 14.76 -3.54
N THR A 333 11.95 14.15 -2.71
CA THR A 333 12.21 12.70 -2.75
C THR A 333 10.93 11.91 -2.44
N THR A 334 10.19 12.32 -1.40
CA THR A 334 8.94 11.68 -1.00
C THR A 334 7.90 11.79 -2.11
N MET A 335 7.74 12.96 -2.71
CA MET A 335 6.81 13.16 -3.82
C MET A 335 7.18 12.29 -5.03
N ILE A 336 8.45 12.31 -5.46
CA ILE A 336 8.92 11.49 -6.59
C ILE A 336 8.72 10.00 -6.29
N TRP A 337 9.02 9.56 -5.08
CA TRP A 337 8.77 8.18 -4.63
C TRP A 337 7.30 7.79 -4.73
N ILE A 338 6.38 8.63 -4.24
CA ILE A 338 4.94 8.36 -4.30
C ILE A 338 4.48 8.27 -5.76
N ALA A 339 4.84 9.25 -6.58
CA ALA A 339 4.39 9.36 -7.97
C ALA A 339 4.98 8.26 -8.88
N SER A 340 6.15 7.73 -8.55
CA SER A 340 6.83 6.71 -9.35
C SER A 340 6.75 5.32 -8.70
N ALA A 341 7.70 4.99 -7.83
CA ALA A 341 7.95 3.65 -7.35
C ALA A 341 6.87 3.10 -6.40
N LEU A 342 6.27 3.94 -5.53
CA LEU A 342 5.16 3.49 -4.69
C LEU A 342 3.94 3.14 -5.55
N HIS A 343 3.54 4.06 -6.44
CA HIS A 343 2.47 3.83 -7.39
C HIS A 343 2.72 2.56 -8.19
N ALA A 344 3.89 2.41 -8.81
CA ALA A 344 4.25 1.23 -9.59
C ALA A 344 4.14 -0.08 -8.79
N ALA A 345 4.64 -0.09 -7.55
CA ALA A 345 4.57 -1.25 -6.65
C ALA A 345 3.14 -1.64 -6.24
N THR A 346 2.21 -0.70 -6.27
CA THR A 346 0.78 -0.92 -5.95
C THR A 346 -0.14 -1.01 -7.15
N ASN A 347 0.35 -0.70 -8.36
CA ASN A 347 -0.48 -0.65 -9.58
C ASN A 347 -0.19 -1.80 -10.57
N PHE A 348 1.05 -1.97 -11.03
CA PHE A 348 1.34 -2.88 -12.15
C PHE A 348 1.28 -4.37 -11.79
N GLY A 349 1.06 -4.69 -10.51
CA GLY A 349 0.76 -6.04 -10.05
C GLY A 349 -0.73 -6.39 -10.06
N GLN A 350 -1.62 -5.45 -10.35
CA GLN A 350 -3.06 -5.62 -10.15
C GLN A 350 -3.58 -6.85 -10.90
N TYR A 351 -3.32 -6.97 -12.20
CA TYR A 351 -3.74 -8.13 -12.98
C TYR A 351 -2.95 -9.39 -12.62
N THR A 352 -1.63 -9.29 -12.40
CA THR A 352 -0.79 -10.45 -12.07
C THR A 352 -1.27 -11.17 -10.81
N TYR A 353 -1.69 -10.44 -9.78
CA TYR A 353 -2.15 -11.02 -8.52
C TYR A 353 -3.67 -11.17 -8.42
N SER A 354 -4.44 -10.30 -9.08
CA SER A 354 -5.91 -10.23 -8.94
C SER A 354 -6.68 -10.69 -10.18
N GLY A 355 -6.01 -10.98 -11.30
CA GLY A 355 -6.62 -11.56 -12.49
C GLY A 355 -7.23 -12.94 -12.23
N TYR A 356 -6.77 -13.65 -11.19
CA TYR A 356 -7.46 -14.78 -10.61
C TYR A 356 -8.23 -14.34 -9.35
N MET A 357 -9.50 -13.97 -9.54
CA MET A 357 -10.35 -13.38 -8.49
C MET A 357 -10.41 -14.16 -7.16
N PRO A 358 -10.37 -15.52 -7.12
CA PRO A 358 -10.26 -16.23 -5.84
C PRO A 358 -9.02 -15.89 -5.00
N ASN A 359 -7.93 -15.41 -5.61
CA ASN A 359 -6.73 -14.97 -4.90
C ASN A 359 -6.93 -13.59 -4.24
N ARG A 360 -7.59 -12.68 -4.96
CA ARG A 360 -7.82 -11.28 -4.54
C ARG A 360 -9.29 -10.88 -4.72
N PRO A 361 -10.21 -11.50 -3.97
CA PRO A 361 -11.61 -11.14 -4.05
C PRO A 361 -11.81 -9.69 -3.57
N THR A 362 -12.67 -8.96 -4.26
CA THR A 362 -13.01 -7.55 -3.95
C THR A 362 -14.25 -7.41 -3.06
N ASN A 363 -15.06 -8.46 -2.97
CA ASN A 363 -16.32 -8.48 -2.23
C ASN A 363 -16.57 -9.85 -1.59
N SER A 364 -17.25 -9.84 -0.45
CA SER A 364 -17.84 -11.02 0.17
C SER A 364 -19.34 -10.82 0.38
N ARG A 365 -20.15 -11.84 0.06
CA ARG A 365 -21.61 -11.75 -0.10
C ARG A 365 -22.41 -12.49 0.96
N ARG A 366 -21.76 -13.31 1.78
CA ARG A 366 -22.37 -14.00 2.91
C ARG A 366 -21.36 -14.13 4.04
N PHE A 367 -21.87 -14.38 5.24
CA PHE A 367 -21.04 -14.69 6.40
C PHE A 367 -20.52 -16.14 6.33
N MET A 368 -19.70 -16.49 7.33
CA MET A 368 -19.22 -17.86 7.51
C MET A 368 -20.43 -18.76 7.74
N PRO A 369 -20.59 -19.88 7.02
CA PRO A 369 -21.68 -20.81 7.27
C PRO A 369 -21.64 -21.34 8.71
N VAL A 370 -22.81 -21.44 9.35
CA VAL A 370 -22.95 -21.92 10.73
C VAL A 370 -23.44 -23.37 10.71
N GLU A 371 -22.89 -24.21 11.58
CA GLU A 371 -23.26 -25.62 11.67
C GLU A 371 -24.78 -25.79 11.84
N GLY A 372 -25.37 -26.72 11.07
CA GLY A 372 -26.81 -26.95 11.03
C GLY A 372 -27.60 -26.07 10.05
N THR A 373 -26.96 -25.14 9.32
CA THR A 373 -27.62 -24.41 8.23
C THR A 373 -27.42 -25.06 6.86
N ALA A 374 -28.26 -24.71 5.89
CA ALA A 374 -28.16 -25.21 4.52
C ALA A 374 -26.84 -24.78 3.84
N GLU A 375 -26.30 -23.61 4.19
CA GLU A 375 -25.02 -23.11 3.69
C GLU A 375 -23.85 -23.94 4.23
N PHE A 376 -23.94 -24.46 5.46
CA PHE A 376 -22.92 -25.33 6.03
C PHE A 376 -22.95 -26.71 5.39
N GLU A 377 -24.13 -27.25 5.12
CA GLU A 377 -24.25 -28.47 4.31
C GLU A 377 -23.72 -28.27 2.88
N GLU A 378 -23.98 -27.12 2.26
CA GLU A 378 -23.36 -26.77 0.96
C GLU A 378 -21.83 -26.73 1.06
N LEU A 379 -21.29 -26.15 2.13
CA LEU A 379 -19.84 -26.11 2.37
C LEU A 379 -19.25 -27.52 2.52
N ARG A 380 -19.97 -28.42 3.19
CA ARG A 380 -19.58 -29.82 3.40
C ARG A 380 -19.61 -30.63 2.10
N GLU A 381 -20.66 -30.46 1.30
CA GLU A 381 -20.87 -31.23 0.07
C GLU A 381 -20.11 -30.67 -1.14
N ASN A 382 -19.98 -29.36 -1.23
CA ASN A 382 -19.35 -28.68 -2.35
C ASN A 382 -18.62 -27.39 -1.91
N PRO A 383 -17.42 -27.52 -1.32
CA PRO A 383 -16.67 -26.39 -0.77
C PRO A 383 -16.32 -25.34 -1.84
N ASP A 384 -16.06 -25.74 -3.08
CA ASP A 384 -15.76 -24.80 -4.17
C ASP A 384 -16.97 -23.93 -4.53
N ARG A 385 -18.15 -24.55 -4.66
CA ARG A 385 -19.40 -23.81 -4.87
C ARG A 385 -19.66 -22.86 -3.71
N ALA A 386 -19.42 -23.32 -2.49
CA ALA A 386 -19.59 -22.50 -1.32
C ALA A 386 -18.61 -21.30 -1.32
N PHE A 387 -17.33 -21.54 -1.63
CA PHE A 387 -16.32 -20.49 -1.75
C PHE A 387 -16.73 -19.46 -2.82
N MET A 388 -17.12 -19.90 -4.01
CA MET A 388 -17.53 -19.05 -5.13
C MET A 388 -18.84 -18.30 -4.86
N ARG A 389 -19.71 -18.80 -3.97
CA ARG A 389 -20.90 -18.07 -3.49
C ARG A 389 -20.56 -17.02 -2.42
N THR A 390 -19.46 -17.20 -1.71
CA THR A 390 -18.97 -16.25 -0.71
C THR A 390 -18.28 -15.06 -1.34
N ILE A 391 -17.32 -15.27 -2.24
CA ILE A 391 -16.50 -14.19 -2.82
C ILE A 391 -17.22 -13.39 -3.93
N THR A 392 -16.52 -12.48 -4.60
CA THR A 392 -17.02 -11.61 -5.69
C THR A 392 -17.87 -12.38 -6.73
N ALA A 393 -19.04 -11.84 -7.08
CA ALA A 393 -19.94 -12.48 -8.03
C ALA A 393 -19.40 -12.39 -9.47
N LYS A 394 -19.75 -13.36 -10.32
CA LYS A 394 -19.23 -13.49 -11.70
C LYS A 394 -19.28 -12.18 -12.51
N LEU A 395 -20.38 -11.42 -12.48
CA LEU A 395 -20.48 -10.18 -13.25
C LEU A 395 -19.53 -9.09 -12.73
N GLN A 396 -19.44 -8.95 -11.40
CA GLN A 396 -18.48 -8.04 -10.75
C GLN A 396 -17.04 -8.49 -11.05
N THR A 397 -16.77 -9.79 -11.06
CA THR A 397 -15.47 -10.35 -11.43
C THR A 397 -15.06 -9.94 -12.84
N LEU A 398 -15.97 -10.06 -13.82
CA LEU A 398 -15.68 -9.64 -15.20
C LEU A 398 -15.37 -8.15 -15.26
N LEU A 399 -16.15 -7.32 -14.57
CA LEU A 399 -15.94 -5.88 -14.52
C LEU A 399 -14.57 -5.52 -13.92
N VAL A 400 -14.22 -6.13 -12.78
CA VAL A 400 -12.94 -5.86 -12.09
C VAL A 400 -11.76 -6.36 -12.91
N ILE A 401 -11.82 -7.58 -13.46
CA ILE A 401 -10.72 -8.15 -14.26
C ILE A 401 -10.45 -7.29 -15.49
N SER A 402 -11.49 -6.86 -16.20
CA SER A 402 -11.34 -5.96 -17.36
C SER A 402 -10.74 -4.60 -16.98
N LEU A 403 -11.11 -4.06 -15.81
CA LEU A 403 -10.51 -2.83 -15.30
C LEU A 403 -9.03 -3.02 -14.99
N ILE A 404 -8.67 -3.98 -14.13
CA ILE A 404 -7.29 -4.18 -13.70
C ILE A 404 -6.36 -4.64 -14.83
N GLU A 405 -6.91 -5.27 -15.87
CA GLU A 405 -6.17 -5.55 -17.11
C GLU A 405 -5.66 -4.25 -17.74
N VAL A 406 -6.54 -3.26 -17.90
CA VAL A 406 -6.17 -1.94 -18.42
C VAL A 406 -5.23 -1.21 -17.47
N LEU A 407 -5.52 -1.21 -16.17
CA LEU A 407 -4.70 -0.50 -15.17
C LEU A 407 -3.28 -1.08 -15.03
N SER A 408 -3.08 -2.34 -15.41
CA SER A 408 -1.78 -3.01 -15.35
C SER A 408 -0.96 -2.89 -16.64
N MET A 409 -1.44 -2.15 -17.66
CA MET A 409 -0.74 -1.97 -18.93
C MET A 409 0.10 -0.69 -18.94
N HIS A 410 1.34 -0.80 -19.40
CA HIS A 410 2.14 0.36 -19.78
C HIS A 410 1.79 0.80 -21.21
N SER A 411 1.61 2.11 -21.41
CA SER A 411 1.48 2.65 -22.76
C SER A 411 2.81 2.52 -23.54
N SER A 412 2.74 2.52 -24.87
CA SER A 412 3.95 2.42 -25.70
C SER A 412 4.82 3.67 -25.69
N ASP A 413 4.25 4.80 -25.27
CA ASP A 413 4.87 6.12 -25.14
C ASP A 413 5.12 6.51 -23.67
N GLU A 414 5.06 5.55 -22.76
CA GLU A 414 5.36 5.71 -21.34
C GLU A 414 6.81 6.18 -21.14
N VAL A 415 7.02 7.01 -20.12
CA VAL A 415 8.34 7.51 -19.75
C VAL A 415 8.68 7.10 -18.32
N TYR A 416 9.68 6.23 -18.25
CA TYR A 416 10.08 5.56 -17.02
C TYR A 416 11.00 6.43 -16.16
N LEU A 417 11.12 6.05 -14.89
CA LEU A 417 12.01 6.67 -13.93
C LEU A 417 13.45 6.70 -14.47
N GLY A 418 14.08 7.87 -14.47
CA GLY A 418 15.38 8.08 -15.09
C GLY A 418 15.34 8.42 -16.58
N GLN A 419 14.16 8.60 -17.15
CA GLN A 419 13.93 9.10 -18.51
C GLN A 419 13.19 10.45 -18.49
N ARG A 420 13.24 11.16 -19.62
CA ARG A 420 12.45 12.39 -19.86
C ARG A 420 11.91 12.38 -21.28
N ASP A 421 10.78 13.04 -21.47
CA ASP A 421 10.12 13.18 -22.78
C ASP A 421 11.00 13.93 -23.81
N THR A 422 11.87 14.83 -23.35
CA THR A 422 12.75 15.64 -24.20
C THR A 422 14.17 15.68 -23.67
N ALA A 423 15.15 15.65 -24.59
CA ALA A 423 16.57 15.73 -24.24
C ALA A 423 16.99 17.15 -23.83
N GLU A 424 16.34 18.17 -24.39
CA GLU A 424 16.64 19.59 -24.21
C GLU A 424 15.87 20.25 -23.05
N TRP A 425 15.44 19.46 -22.06
CA TRP A 425 14.69 19.95 -20.89
C TRP A 425 15.46 20.97 -20.04
N THR A 426 16.80 21.02 -20.16
CA THR A 426 17.66 22.02 -19.54
C THR A 426 18.88 22.32 -20.40
N VAL A 427 19.36 23.57 -20.33
CA VAL A 427 20.66 23.99 -20.89
C VAL A 427 21.80 23.90 -19.85
N ASP A 428 21.46 23.60 -18.60
CA ASP A 428 22.42 23.42 -17.51
C ASP A 428 23.07 22.03 -17.61
N LEU A 429 24.32 22.00 -18.08
CA LEU A 429 25.09 20.77 -18.28
C LEU A 429 25.35 20.01 -16.97
N ALA A 430 25.43 20.69 -15.83
CA ALA A 430 25.65 20.02 -14.54
C ALA A 430 24.38 19.26 -14.12
N ALA A 431 23.20 19.84 -14.34
CA ALA A 431 21.93 19.18 -14.11
C ALA A 431 21.72 17.99 -15.06
N ALA A 432 22.04 18.15 -16.35
CA ALA A 432 21.98 17.06 -17.32
C ALA A 432 22.91 15.89 -16.93
N ALA A 433 24.15 16.19 -16.52
CA ALA A 433 25.10 15.17 -16.07
C ALA A 433 24.65 14.48 -14.77
N ALA A 434 24.03 15.20 -13.85
CA ALA A 434 23.44 14.60 -12.65
C ALA A 434 22.27 13.66 -12.99
N PHE A 435 21.45 14.01 -13.99
CA PHE A 435 20.37 13.16 -14.46
C PHE A 435 20.87 11.89 -15.17
N GLU A 436 21.97 12.00 -15.93
CA GLU A 436 22.61 10.82 -16.54
C GLU A 436 23.13 9.85 -15.47
N ARG A 437 23.72 10.37 -14.37
CA ARG A 437 24.13 9.53 -13.23
C ARG A 437 22.95 8.84 -12.57
N PHE A 438 21.81 9.54 -12.44
CA PHE A 438 20.58 8.96 -11.91
C PHE A 438 20.10 7.78 -12.75
N GLY A 439 20.04 7.92 -14.08
CA GLY A 439 19.66 6.83 -14.98
C GLY A 439 20.60 5.61 -14.91
N LYS A 440 21.93 5.84 -14.83
CA LYS A 440 22.91 4.77 -14.65
C LYS A 440 22.73 4.04 -13.31
N ALA A 441 22.54 4.79 -12.22
CA ALA A 441 22.32 4.21 -10.91
C ALA A 441 21.04 3.36 -10.84
N LEU A 442 19.98 3.74 -11.57
CA LEU A 442 18.77 2.92 -11.71
C LEU A 442 19.04 1.61 -12.46
N ALA A 443 19.81 1.64 -13.55
CA ALA A 443 20.20 0.41 -14.25
C ALA A 443 20.96 -0.57 -13.32
N GLU A 444 21.87 -0.05 -12.50
CA GLU A 444 22.57 -0.86 -11.48
C GLU A 444 21.61 -1.40 -10.40
N VAL A 445 20.54 -0.67 -10.05
CA VAL A 445 19.50 -1.20 -9.15
C VAL A 445 18.81 -2.40 -9.81
N GLU A 446 18.44 -2.28 -11.09
CA GLU A 446 17.78 -3.37 -11.82
C GLU A 446 18.63 -4.64 -11.84
N GLU A 447 19.93 -4.52 -12.12
CA GLU A 447 20.88 -5.64 -12.07
C GLU A 447 20.87 -6.33 -10.70
N ARG A 448 20.92 -5.55 -9.61
CA ARG A 448 20.83 -6.10 -8.25
C ARG A 448 19.50 -6.78 -7.97
N ILE A 449 18.39 -6.30 -8.53
CA ILE A 449 17.09 -6.97 -8.37
C ILE A 449 17.09 -8.30 -9.14
N VAL A 450 17.65 -8.34 -10.36
CA VAL A 450 17.82 -9.57 -11.13
C VAL A 450 18.66 -10.59 -10.37
N GLU A 451 19.77 -10.17 -9.76
CA GLU A 451 20.61 -11.04 -8.92
C GLU A 451 19.83 -11.59 -7.72
N ARG A 452 19.11 -10.74 -6.99
CA ARG A 452 18.25 -11.17 -5.88
C ARG A 452 17.19 -12.17 -6.32
N ASN A 453 16.56 -11.96 -7.47
CA ASN A 453 15.60 -12.89 -8.07
C ASN A 453 16.23 -14.21 -8.55
N ARG A 454 17.55 -14.36 -8.58
CA ARG A 454 18.22 -15.65 -8.87
C ARG A 454 18.70 -16.38 -7.62
N GLU A 455 18.76 -15.70 -6.49
CA GLU A 455 19.24 -16.27 -5.23
C GLU A 455 18.15 -17.15 -4.58
N GLU A 456 18.34 -18.47 -4.62
CA GLU A 456 17.37 -19.46 -4.09
C GLU A 456 17.13 -19.32 -2.58
N LYS A 457 18.07 -18.73 -1.84
CA LYS A 457 17.92 -18.47 -0.40
C LYS A 457 16.89 -17.36 -0.12
N LEU A 458 16.60 -16.48 -1.08
CA LEU A 458 15.60 -15.42 -0.98
C LEU A 458 14.21 -15.93 -1.39
N ARG A 459 13.59 -16.69 -0.47
CA ARG A 459 12.36 -17.45 -0.70
C ARG A 459 11.12 -16.59 -0.91
N ASN A 460 11.06 -15.39 -0.34
CA ASN A 460 9.90 -14.52 -0.43
C ASN A 460 9.75 -13.85 -1.80
N ARG A 461 10.77 -13.94 -2.67
CA ARG A 461 10.81 -13.31 -4.00
C ARG A 461 10.01 -14.05 -5.08
N HIS A 462 9.71 -15.33 -4.86
CA HIS A 462 8.96 -16.17 -5.80
C HIS A 462 7.80 -16.90 -5.14
N GLY A 463 8.07 -17.41 -3.94
CA GLY A 463 7.26 -18.39 -3.22
C GLY A 463 6.76 -19.56 -4.09
N PRO A 464 5.64 -20.19 -3.70
CA PRO A 464 5.20 -21.43 -4.33
C PRO A 464 4.67 -21.24 -5.75
N VAL A 465 4.25 -20.02 -6.11
CA VAL A 465 3.74 -19.68 -7.44
C VAL A 465 4.83 -19.46 -8.49
N LYS A 466 6.11 -19.40 -8.06
CA LYS A 466 7.30 -19.26 -8.92
C LYS A 466 7.29 -18.02 -9.82
N ILE A 467 6.70 -16.93 -9.35
CA ILE A 467 6.67 -15.64 -10.05
C ILE A 467 7.68 -14.70 -9.38
N PRO A 468 8.78 -14.29 -10.03
CA PRO A 468 9.76 -13.39 -9.44
C PRO A 468 9.15 -12.02 -9.14
N TYR A 469 9.59 -11.38 -8.05
CA TYR A 469 9.19 -10.01 -7.73
C TYR A 469 9.90 -9.02 -8.65
N THR A 470 9.15 -8.42 -9.58
CA THR A 470 9.67 -7.49 -10.60
C THR A 470 9.03 -6.11 -10.61
N LEU A 471 8.07 -5.84 -9.71
CA LEU A 471 7.30 -4.59 -9.69
C LEU A 471 8.15 -3.32 -9.49
N LEU A 472 9.37 -3.45 -8.95
CA LEU A 472 10.30 -2.34 -8.74
C LEU A 472 11.50 -2.36 -9.70
N PHE A 473 11.41 -3.07 -10.83
CA PHE A 473 12.37 -2.89 -11.92
C PHE A 473 12.15 -1.50 -12.53
N PRO A 474 13.20 -0.67 -12.65
CA PRO A 474 13.08 0.64 -13.29
C PRO A 474 12.55 0.59 -14.72
N SER A 475 13.01 -0.38 -15.53
CA SER A 475 12.68 -0.45 -16.96
C SER A 475 11.57 -1.45 -17.31
N SER A 476 10.88 -1.18 -18.41
CA SER A 476 9.87 -2.06 -18.98
C SER A 476 9.66 -1.81 -20.48
N GLY A 477 8.62 -2.43 -21.03
CA GLY A 477 8.10 -2.16 -22.36
C GLY A 477 6.58 -2.04 -22.32
N ALA A 478 5.99 -1.74 -23.47
CA ALA A 478 4.54 -1.59 -23.61
C ALA A 478 3.78 -2.86 -23.20
N GLY A 479 2.55 -2.67 -22.70
CA GLY A 479 1.64 -3.73 -22.33
C GLY A 479 1.77 -4.16 -20.87
N MET A 480 1.21 -5.33 -20.55
CA MET A 480 1.14 -5.85 -19.20
C MET A 480 2.34 -6.73 -18.89
N THR A 481 3.34 -6.15 -18.23
CA THR A 481 4.66 -6.78 -18.04
C THR A 481 4.95 -7.17 -16.59
N GLY A 482 4.19 -6.65 -15.63
CA GLY A 482 4.42 -6.86 -14.19
C GLY A 482 5.75 -6.26 -13.70
N LYS A 483 6.26 -5.24 -14.39
CA LYS A 483 7.53 -4.56 -14.09
C LYS A 483 7.59 -3.18 -14.73
N GLY A 484 8.47 -2.30 -14.27
CA GLY A 484 8.61 -0.94 -14.80
C GLY A 484 8.14 0.08 -13.79
N ILE A 485 8.93 1.13 -13.61
CA ILE A 485 8.57 2.27 -12.77
C ILE A 485 8.39 3.49 -13.68
N PRO A 486 7.16 3.88 -14.05
CA PRO A 486 6.89 5.17 -14.68
C PRO A 486 7.37 6.35 -13.83
N ASN A 487 7.59 7.50 -14.46
CA ASN A 487 7.88 8.72 -13.70
C ASN A 487 6.71 9.16 -12.80
N SER A 488 5.47 8.87 -13.21
CA SER A 488 4.26 9.44 -12.62
C SER A 488 3.11 8.42 -12.52
N ILE A 489 1.99 8.89 -11.96
CA ILE A 489 0.73 8.15 -11.90
C ILE A 489 0.03 8.37 -13.24
N THR A 490 0.27 7.47 -14.21
CA THR A 490 -0.17 7.60 -15.60
C THR A 490 -1.41 6.79 -15.96
N ILE A 491 -1.80 5.85 -15.10
CA ILE A 491 -2.89 4.91 -15.32
C ILE A 491 -3.61 4.58 -14.03
#